data_AF-A0A954JLD9-F1
#
_entry.id   AF-A0A954JLD9-F1
#
_cell.length_a   1.000
_cell.length_b   1.000
_cell.length_c   1.000
_cell.angle_alpha   90.00
_cell.angle_beta   90.00
_cell.angle_gamma   90.00
#
_symmetry.space_group_name_H-M   'P 1'
#
loop_
_entity.id
_entity.type
_entity.pdbx_description
1 polymer ?
#
loop_
_entity_poly.entity_id
_entity_poly.type
_entity_poly.pdbx_seq_one_letter_code
_entity_poly.pdbx_strand_id
1 'polypeptide(L)'
;DVFASILAAHEQAQPFVYPTGLIEIPMSPISDVGAFRTGRWELNDFLKSVRQSVEWAIERRAVFDFLCHPSIMYVEDPEFQTIKLICDLVNESSDQAEIVSLGTIAESVPK
;
A
#
# COMPACT_ATOMS: atom_id res chain seq x y z
N ASP A 1 1.33 -18.04 -7.09
CA ASP A 1 0.06 -17.46 -6.62
C ASP A 1 0.21 -15.94 -6.63
N VAL A 2 -0.76 -15.20 -7.17
CA VAL A 2 -0.60 -13.76 -7.44
C VAL A 2 -0.47 -12.94 -6.16
N PHE A 3 -1.20 -13.31 -5.10
CA PHE A 3 -1.12 -12.65 -3.80
C PHE A 3 0.27 -12.82 -3.17
N ALA A 4 0.82 -14.04 -3.19
CA ALA A 4 2.18 -14.29 -2.70
C ALA A 4 3.24 -13.49 -3.48
N SER A 5 3.08 -13.35 -4.79
CA SER A 5 3.98 -12.53 -5.61
C SER A 5 3.90 -11.04 -5.29
N ILE A 6 2.70 -10.52 -4.97
CA ILE A 6 2.53 -9.14 -4.50
C ILE A 6 3.25 -8.93 -3.17
N LEU A 7 3.07 -9.84 -2.21
CA LEU A 7 3.74 -9.76 -0.91
C LEU A 7 5.28 -9.79 -1.03
N ALA A 8 5.81 -10.65 -1.91
CA ALA A 8 7.25 -10.68 -2.17
C ALA A 8 7.78 -9.39 -2.78
N ALA A 9 6.97 -8.68 -3.57
CA ALA A 9 7.36 -7.43 -4.20
C ALA A 9 7.43 -6.25 -3.21
N HIS A 10 6.72 -6.31 -2.08
CA HIS A 10 6.79 -5.26 -1.05
C HIS A 10 8.18 -5.12 -0.42
N GLU A 11 8.96 -6.20 -0.36
CA GLU A 11 10.36 -6.15 0.10
C GLU A 11 11.22 -5.23 -0.76
N GLN A 12 10.91 -5.14 -2.06
CA GLN A 12 11.64 -4.30 -3.02
C GLN A 12 11.04 -2.90 -3.14
N ALA A 13 9.81 -2.71 -2.65
CA ALA A 13 9.10 -1.43 -2.68
C ALA A 13 9.28 -0.64 -1.37
N GLN A 14 10.50 -0.61 -0.82
CA GLN A 14 10.83 0.14 0.39
C GLN A 14 11.65 1.39 0.08
N PRO A 15 11.60 2.43 0.94
CA PRO A 15 12.33 3.67 0.69
C PRO A 15 13.84 3.45 0.52
N PHE A 16 14.43 4.19 -0.41
CA PHE A 16 15.86 4.11 -0.71
C PHE A 16 16.48 5.49 -0.85
N VAL A 17 17.70 5.66 -0.32
CA VAL A 17 18.47 6.90 -0.46
C VAL A 17 19.57 6.68 -1.48
N TYR A 18 19.49 7.40 -2.60
CA TYR A 18 20.53 7.40 -3.61
C TYR A 18 21.80 8.09 -3.10
N PRO A 19 22.99 7.79 -3.67
CA PRO A 19 24.24 8.47 -3.29
C PRO A 19 24.22 10.00 -3.45
N THR A 20 23.27 10.53 -4.23
CA THR A 20 23.04 11.97 -4.41
C THR A 20 22.26 12.62 -3.27
N GLY A 21 21.71 11.82 -2.34
CA GLY A 21 20.77 12.26 -1.32
C GLY A 21 19.30 12.32 -1.78
N LEU A 22 19.01 11.93 -3.04
CA LEU A 22 17.63 11.77 -3.50
C LEU A 22 16.99 10.58 -2.75
N ILE A 23 15.80 10.79 -2.19
CA ILE A 23 15.02 9.75 -1.55
C ILE A 23 13.95 9.27 -2.53
N GLU A 24 13.93 7.98 -2.80
CA GLU A 24 12.84 7.32 -3.50
C GLU A 24 11.93 6.62 -2.49
N ILE A 25 10.62 6.83 -2.66
CA ILE A 25 9.58 6.12 -1.94
C ILE A 25 8.77 5.40 -3.01
N PRO A 26 9.03 4.10 -3.25
CA PRO A 26 8.29 3.35 -4.25
C PRO A 26 6.81 3.24 -3.88
N MET A 27 5.93 3.27 -4.88
CA MET A 27 4.54 2.88 -4.70
C MET A 27 4.46 1.38 -4.38
N SER A 28 3.53 0.98 -3.53
CA SER A 28 3.37 -0.44 -3.20
C SER A 28 2.48 -1.15 -4.24
N PRO A 29 2.86 -2.36 -4.70
CA PRO A 29 2.01 -3.16 -5.58
C PRO A 29 0.83 -3.78 -4.79
N ILE A 30 -0.32 -4.02 -5.38
CA ILE A 30 -0.79 -3.64 -6.72
C ILE A 30 -1.64 -2.36 -6.64
N SER A 31 -1.58 -1.50 -7.66
CA SER A 31 -2.48 -0.35 -7.77
C SER A 31 -3.84 -0.73 -8.34
N ASP A 32 -4.81 0.16 -8.16
CA ASP A 32 -6.15 0.06 -8.74
C ASP A 32 -6.16 -0.10 -10.27
N VAL A 33 -5.23 0.55 -10.99
CA VAL A 33 -5.05 0.35 -12.45
C VAL A 33 -4.62 -1.08 -12.75
N GLY A 34 -3.64 -1.59 -12.00
CA GLY A 34 -3.14 -2.96 -12.17
C GLY A 34 -4.23 -3.99 -11.90
N ALA A 35 -4.96 -3.82 -10.80
CA ALA A 35 -6.02 -4.72 -10.38
C ALA A 35 -7.25 -4.65 -11.30
N PHE A 36 -7.87 -3.49 -11.46
CA PHE A 36 -9.17 -3.37 -12.10
C PHE A 36 -9.10 -3.19 -13.63
N ARG A 37 -8.18 -2.36 -14.14
CA ARG A 37 -8.11 -2.08 -15.58
C ARG A 37 -7.39 -3.18 -16.35
N THR A 38 -6.26 -3.64 -15.83
CA THR A 38 -5.44 -4.66 -16.50
C THR A 38 -5.84 -6.07 -16.07
N GLY A 39 -5.91 -6.31 -14.75
CA GLY A 39 -6.20 -7.61 -14.18
C GLY A 39 -7.69 -8.00 -14.19
N ARG A 40 -8.60 -7.01 -14.31
CA ARG A 40 -10.06 -7.20 -14.19
C ARG A 40 -10.45 -7.95 -12.90
N TRP A 41 -9.80 -7.61 -11.80
CA TRP A 41 -10.09 -8.20 -10.50
C TRP A 41 -11.46 -7.79 -9.99
N GLU A 42 -12.10 -8.67 -9.25
CA GLU A 42 -13.27 -8.34 -8.45
C GLU A 42 -12.85 -7.56 -7.19
N LEU A 43 -13.73 -6.70 -6.66
CA LEU A 43 -13.45 -5.89 -5.46
C LEU A 43 -12.95 -6.74 -4.29
N ASN A 44 -13.52 -7.94 -4.09
CA ASN A 44 -13.14 -8.82 -3.00
C ASN A 44 -11.68 -9.32 -3.10
N ASP A 45 -11.19 -9.56 -4.32
CA ASP A 45 -9.78 -9.94 -4.53
C ASP A 45 -8.85 -8.76 -4.28
N PHE A 46 -9.27 -7.55 -4.68
CA PHE A 46 -8.53 -6.32 -4.38
C PHE A 46 -8.46 -6.06 -2.87
N LEU A 47 -9.59 -6.12 -2.15
CA LEU A 47 -9.64 -5.99 -0.69
C LEU A 47 -8.76 -7.03 0.01
N LYS A 48 -8.77 -8.28 -0.48
CA LYS A 48 -7.89 -9.32 0.04
C LYS A 48 -6.40 -8.96 -0.14
N SER A 49 -6.03 -8.47 -1.32
CA SER A 49 -4.64 -8.05 -1.59
C SER A 49 -4.22 -6.86 -0.73
N VAL A 50 -5.08 -5.85 -0.59
CA VAL A 50 -4.80 -4.68 0.25
C VAL A 50 -4.66 -5.10 1.71
N ARG A 51 -5.58 -5.93 2.23
CA ARG A 51 -5.50 -6.48 3.59
C ARG A 51 -4.15 -7.14 3.84
N GLN A 52 -3.76 -8.09 2.99
CA GLN A 52 -2.50 -8.82 3.16
C GLN A 52 -1.28 -7.90 3.06
N SER A 53 -1.33 -6.90 2.19
CA SER A 53 -0.24 -5.93 2.01
C SER A 53 -0.06 -5.04 3.23
N VAL A 54 -1.16 -4.53 3.78
CA VAL A 54 -1.14 -3.70 4.99
C VAL A 54 -0.71 -4.52 6.20
N GLU A 55 -1.30 -5.71 6.40
CA GLU A 55 -0.90 -6.62 7.50
C GLU A 55 0.60 -6.97 7.41
N TRP A 56 1.11 -7.23 6.20
CA TRP A 56 2.53 -7.48 5.96
C TRP A 56 3.40 -6.28 6.36
N ALA A 57 2.97 -5.06 6.02
CA ALA A 57 3.71 -3.84 6.32
C ALA A 57 3.72 -3.54 7.82
N ILE A 58 2.60 -3.74 8.51
CA ILE A 58 2.48 -3.58 9.96
C ILE A 58 3.41 -4.57 10.68
N GLU A 59 3.35 -5.87 10.32
CA GLU A 59 4.18 -6.92 10.94
C GLU A 59 5.69 -6.60 10.83
N ARG A 60 6.11 -5.99 9.72
CA ARG A 60 7.52 -5.72 9.41
C ARG A 60 7.97 -4.29 9.72
N ARG A 61 7.06 -3.43 10.20
CA ARG A 61 7.30 -1.98 10.34
C ARG A 61 7.82 -1.36 9.02
N ALA A 62 7.23 -1.78 7.92
CA ALA A 62 7.58 -1.37 6.57
C ALA A 62 6.65 -0.26 6.07
N VAL A 63 6.97 0.31 4.91
CA VAL A 63 6.13 1.31 4.23
C VAL A 63 5.18 0.62 3.26
N PHE A 64 3.91 1.01 3.31
CA PHE A 64 2.89 0.68 2.31
C PHE A 64 2.29 1.97 1.74
N ASP A 65 2.53 2.26 0.46
CA ASP A 65 1.94 3.37 -0.26
C ASP A 65 0.72 2.90 -1.06
N PHE A 66 -0.47 3.37 -0.67
CA PHE A 66 -1.72 3.03 -1.35
C PHE A 66 -1.99 3.96 -2.53
N LEU A 67 -1.33 3.68 -3.67
CA LEU A 67 -1.61 4.39 -4.92
C LEU A 67 -2.99 4.02 -5.47
N CYS A 68 -3.88 5.01 -5.56
CA CYS A 68 -5.20 4.85 -6.16
C CYS A 68 -5.67 6.12 -6.88
N HIS A 69 -6.68 5.96 -7.75
CA HIS A 69 -7.27 6.99 -8.57
C HIS A 69 -8.77 7.10 -8.28
N PRO A 70 -9.29 8.31 -7.97
CA PRO A 70 -10.72 8.50 -7.75
C PRO A 70 -11.60 8.00 -8.90
N SER A 71 -11.14 8.11 -10.15
CA SER A 71 -11.89 7.70 -11.34
C SER A 71 -12.04 6.17 -11.50
N ILE A 72 -11.23 5.37 -10.79
CA ILE A 72 -11.36 3.91 -10.75
C ILE A 72 -12.08 3.53 -9.47
N MET A 73 -11.59 3.99 -8.32
CA MET A 73 -12.14 3.62 -7.02
C MET A 73 -13.60 4.03 -6.85
N TYR A 74 -14.04 5.16 -7.40
CA TYR A 74 -15.45 5.55 -7.35
C TYR A 74 -16.39 4.57 -8.07
N VAL A 75 -15.88 3.87 -9.09
CA VAL A 75 -16.64 2.89 -9.88
C VAL A 75 -16.55 1.50 -9.24
N GLU A 76 -15.34 1.08 -8.90
CA GLU A 76 -15.06 -0.30 -8.46
C GLU A 76 -15.28 -0.50 -6.95
N ASP A 77 -15.19 0.56 -6.14
CA ASP A 77 -15.37 0.56 -4.68
C ASP A 77 -16.16 1.81 -4.20
N PRO A 78 -17.43 1.96 -4.61
CA PRO A 78 -18.22 3.17 -4.34
C PRO A 78 -18.52 3.41 -2.86
N GLU A 79 -18.37 2.38 -2.02
CA GLU A 79 -18.64 2.43 -0.58
C GLU A 79 -17.37 2.66 0.26
N PHE A 80 -16.23 2.91 -0.40
CA PHE A 80 -14.93 3.17 0.21
C PHE A 80 -14.44 2.03 1.12
N GLN A 81 -14.77 0.79 0.77
CA GLN A 81 -14.43 -0.39 1.57
C GLN A 81 -12.92 -0.54 1.75
N THR A 82 -12.14 -0.22 0.72
CA THR A 82 -10.67 -0.30 0.75
C THR A 82 -10.07 0.71 1.74
N ILE A 83 -10.57 1.96 1.72
CA ILE A 83 -10.09 3.00 2.62
C ILE A 83 -10.48 2.67 4.07
N LYS A 84 -11.73 2.24 4.30
CA LYS A 84 -12.18 1.82 5.63
C LYS A 84 -11.33 0.68 6.16
N LEU A 85 -11.08 -0.35 5.33
CA LEU A 85 -10.21 -1.48 5.66
C LEU A 85 -8.81 -1.03 6.13
N ILE A 86 -8.16 -0.12 5.39
CA ILE A 86 -6.82 0.38 5.76
C ILE A 86 -6.89 1.12 7.10
N CYS A 87 -7.86 2.02 7.28
CA CYS A 87 -8.05 2.76 8.52
C CYS A 87 -8.30 1.82 9.71
N ASP A 88 -9.17 0.82 9.55
CA ASP A 88 -9.50 -0.15 10.59
C ASP A 88 -8.26 -0.96 10.99
N LEU A 89 -7.50 -1.48 10.02
CA LEU A 89 -6.26 -2.22 10.28
C LEU A 89 -5.23 -1.40 11.04
N VAL A 90 -5.04 -0.12 10.67
CA VAL A 90 -4.10 0.77 11.37
C VAL A 90 -4.58 1.09 12.78
N ASN A 91 -5.87 1.41 12.95
CA ASN A 91 -6.47 1.69 14.26
C ASN A 91 -6.39 0.48 15.21
N GLU A 92 -6.61 -0.73 14.69
CA GLU A 92 -6.52 -1.98 15.44
C GLU A 92 -5.07 -2.34 15.82
N SER A 93 -4.11 -1.87 15.04
CA SER A 93 -2.67 -2.19 15.22
C SER A 93 -1.96 -1.33 16.25
N SER A 94 -2.69 -0.51 17.03
CA SER A 94 -2.14 0.27 18.15
C SER A 94 -0.88 1.08 17.75
N ASP A 95 0.14 1.16 18.61
CA ASP A 95 1.41 1.89 18.42
C ASP A 95 2.36 1.28 17.37
N GLN A 96 1.88 0.36 16.52
CA GLN A 96 2.72 -0.33 15.52
C GLN A 96 2.64 0.27 14.12
N ALA A 97 1.61 1.08 13.82
CA ALA A 97 1.38 1.65 12.50
C ALA A 97 0.74 3.04 12.58
N GLU A 98 1.02 3.88 11.57
CA GLU A 98 0.45 5.21 11.45
C GLU A 98 0.20 5.55 9.98
N ILE A 99 -0.93 6.21 9.68
CA ILE A 99 -1.17 6.81 8.36
C ILE A 99 -0.46 8.16 8.34
N VAL A 100 0.56 8.27 7.49
CA VAL A 100 1.40 9.48 7.39
C VAL A 100 1.52 9.98 5.95
N SER A 101 2.07 11.18 5.79
CA SER A 101 2.40 11.72 4.48
C SER A 101 3.70 11.12 3.93
N LEU A 102 3.90 11.16 2.61
CA LEU A 102 5.17 10.79 1.99
C LEU A 102 6.35 11.65 2.51
N GLY A 103 6.10 12.90 2.88
CA GLY A 103 7.12 13.77 3.47
C GLY A 103 7.59 13.27 4.83
N THR A 104 6.66 12.79 5.66
CA THR A 104 6.97 12.17 6.96
C THR A 104 7.83 10.92 6.79
N ILE A 105 7.54 10.10 5.77
CA ILE A 105 8.40 8.95 5.43
C ILE A 105 9.78 9.42 4.99
N ALA A 106 9.88 10.40 4.08
CA ALA A 106 11.18 10.90 3.62
C ALA A 106 12.05 11.45 4.77
N GLU A 107 11.44 12.03 5.80
CA GLU A 107 12.15 12.52 6.99
C GLU A 107 12.64 11.41 7.93
N SER A 108 11.99 10.23 7.91
CA SER A 108 12.33 9.10 8.78
C SER A 108 13.39 8.17 8.21
N VAL A 109 13.66 8.24 6.89
CA VAL A 109 14.69 7.41 6.26
C VAL A 109 16.10 7.82 6.73
N PRO A 110 16.94 6.88 7.18
CA PRO A 110 18.33 7.15 7.53
C PRO A 110 19.10 7.71 6.33
N LYS A 111 19.78 8.84 6.54
CA LYS A 111 20.59 9.54 5.52
C LYS A 111 22.05 9.10 5.55
#